data_AF-A0A495SE85-F1
#
_entry.id   AF-A0A495SE85-F1
#
_cell.length_a   1.000
_cell.length_b   1.000
_cell.length_c   1.000
_cell.angle_alpha   90.00
_cell.angle_beta   90.00
_cell.angle_gamma   90.00
#
_symmetry.space_group_name_H-M   'P 1'
#
loop_
_entity.id
_entity.type
_entity.pdbx_description
1 polymer ?
#
loop_
_entity_poly.entity_id
_entity_poly.type
_entity_poly.pdbx_seq_one_letter_code
_entity_poly.pdbx_strand_id
1 'polypeptide(L)'
;MKKALLVILIPFLVSCGASSLKNAEKPLFEVLTQQADGGASIRFFEILTEPNEIKMLENDESLKHKINPNDIQNSNFIVLNMGEKPSGGYQIGIESVTETDKNIIVTIKETVPKTDNMNSQSFTNPFCVVKINSKKEIVIK
;
A
#
# COMPACT_ATOMS: atom_id res chain seq x y z
N MET A 1 -67.90 35.10 -14.07
CA MET A 1 -66.62 34.85 -13.37
C MET A 1 -66.29 33.37 -13.46
N LYS A 2 -65.14 33.01 -14.03
CA LYS A 2 -64.31 31.81 -13.75
C LYS A 2 -63.20 31.80 -14.80
N LYS A 3 -62.04 32.33 -14.41
CA LYS A 3 -60.84 32.45 -15.27
C LYS A 3 -60.21 31.06 -15.38
N ALA A 4 -59.94 30.61 -16.61
CA ALA A 4 -59.17 29.41 -16.86
C ALA A 4 -57.71 29.64 -16.45
N LEU A 5 -57.22 28.87 -15.48
CA LEU A 5 -55.81 28.88 -15.10
C LEU A 5 -55.11 27.75 -15.85
N LEU A 6 -54.27 28.14 -16.81
CA LEU A 6 -53.41 27.27 -17.59
C LEU A 6 -52.17 26.97 -16.73
N VAL A 7 -52.07 25.76 -16.16
CA VAL A 7 -50.92 25.35 -15.35
C VAL A 7 -49.90 24.68 -16.27
N ILE A 8 -48.81 25.39 -16.55
CA ILE A 8 -47.64 24.89 -17.27
C ILE A 8 -46.78 24.10 -16.28
N LEU A 9 -46.67 22.79 -16.50
CA LEU A 9 -45.81 21.88 -15.74
C LEU A 9 -44.40 21.93 -16.35
N ILE A 10 -43.45 22.58 -15.65
CA ILE A 10 -42.04 22.63 -16.05
C ILE A 10 -41.33 21.38 -15.51
N PRO A 11 -40.78 20.50 -16.36
CA PRO A 11 -39.93 19.42 -15.88
C PRO A 11 -38.57 19.99 -15.47
N PHE A 12 -38.25 19.88 -14.17
CA PHE A 12 -36.90 20.12 -13.65
C PHE A 12 -35.97 19.01 -14.18
N LEU A 13 -35.23 19.32 -15.24
CA LEU A 13 -34.08 18.52 -15.66
C LEU A 13 -32.95 18.77 -14.66
N VAL A 14 -32.88 17.94 -13.63
CA VAL A 14 -31.70 17.84 -12.75
C VAL A 14 -30.60 17.18 -13.56
N SER A 15 -29.79 18.00 -14.23
CA SER A 15 -28.54 17.57 -14.85
C SER A 15 -27.56 17.23 -13.74
N CYS A 16 -27.40 15.94 -13.48
CA CYS A 16 -26.30 15.44 -12.67
C CYS A 16 -25.02 15.74 -13.46
N GLY A 17 -24.22 16.70 -12.98
CA GLY A 17 -22.97 17.08 -13.60
C GLY A 17 -22.08 15.84 -13.70
N ALA A 18 -21.82 15.38 -14.92
CA ALA A 18 -20.81 14.39 -15.17
C ALA A 18 -19.46 14.98 -14.76
N SER A 19 -18.99 14.63 -13.57
CA SER A 19 -17.62 14.88 -13.16
C SER A 19 -16.73 14.17 -14.18
N SER A 20 -15.95 14.95 -14.93
CA SER A 20 -14.95 14.39 -15.82
C SER A 20 -14.04 13.45 -15.03
N LEU A 21 -13.79 12.27 -15.58
CA LEU A 21 -12.79 11.34 -15.08
C LEU A 21 -11.44 12.06 -15.15
N LYS A 22 -11.06 12.75 -14.08
CA LYS A 22 -9.66 13.10 -13.86
C LYS A 22 -8.93 11.76 -13.85
N ASN A 23 -7.99 11.60 -14.78
CA ASN A 23 -7.03 10.51 -14.77
C ASN A 23 -6.43 10.51 -13.36
N ALA A 24 -6.82 9.55 -12.53
CA ALA A 24 -6.37 9.50 -11.15
C ALA A 24 -4.88 9.18 -11.21
N GLU A 25 -4.03 10.17 -10.90
CA GLU A 25 -2.60 9.93 -10.76
C GLU A 25 -2.41 8.78 -9.76
N LYS A 26 -1.61 7.79 -10.15
CA LYS A 26 -1.32 6.64 -9.28
C LYS A 26 -0.68 7.15 -7.99
N PRO A 27 -1.02 6.60 -6.81
CA PRO A 27 -0.35 6.96 -5.58
C PRO A 27 1.15 6.65 -5.68
N LEU A 28 2.00 7.41 -4.99
CA LEU A 28 3.45 7.21 -5.02
C LEU A 28 3.86 5.80 -4.56
N PHE A 29 3.11 5.21 -3.63
CA PHE A 29 3.34 3.86 -3.15
C PHE A 29 2.04 3.18 -2.71
N GLU A 30 2.10 1.85 -2.60
CA GLU A 30 1.02 0.99 -2.14
C GLU A 30 1.59 -0.07 -1.19
N VAL A 31 1.01 -0.22 0.00
CA VAL A 31 1.33 -1.35 0.90
C VAL A 31 0.55 -2.57 0.41
N LEU A 32 1.26 -3.56 -0.13
CA LEU A 32 0.64 -4.75 -0.70
C LEU A 32 0.26 -5.78 0.37
N THR A 33 1.10 -5.92 1.39
CA THR A 33 0.83 -6.77 2.55
C THR A 33 1.56 -6.22 3.76
N GLN A 34 0.96 -6.40 4.93
CA GLN A 34 1.58 -6.14 6.22
C GLN A 34 0.98 -7.15 7.20
N GLN A 35 1.78 -8.11 7.64
CA GLN A 35 1.33 -9.21 8.47
C GLN A 35 2.16 -9.28 9.74
N ALA A 36 1.54 -9.78 10.81
CA ALA A 36 2.23 -10.07 12.05
C ALA A 36 3.06 -11.36 11.95
N ASP A 37 2.78 -12.23 10.97
CA ASP A 37 3.44 -13.52 10.82
C ASP A 37 3.56 -13.93 9.34
N GLY A 38 4.34 -14.98 9.06
CA GLY A 38 4.62 -15.48 7.70
C GLY A 38 5.87 -14.90 7.04
N GLY A 39 6.56 -13.99 7.72
CA GLY A 39 7.87 -13.47 7.30
C GLY A 39 9.02 -14.44 7.60
N ALA A 40 10.24 -13.98 7.34
CA ALA A 40 11.45 -14.73 7.62
C ALA A 40 11.83 -14.71 9.12
N SER A 41 12.62 -15.70 9.55
CA SER A 41 13.19 -15.75 10.90
C SER A 41 14.28 -14.71 11.14
N ILE A 42 14.93 -14.21 10.09
CA ILE A 42 15.98 -13.19 10.17
C ILE A 42 15.44 -11.80 9.84
N ARG A 43 16.01 -10.78 10.48
CA ARG A 43 15.71 -9.38 10.18
C ARG A 43 16.45 -8.95 8.92
N PHE A 44 15.73 -8.39 7.97
CA PHE A 44 16.31 -7.74 6.80
C PHE A 44 15.33 -6.77 6.14
N PHE A 45 15.86 -5.93 5.28
CA PHE A 45 15.08 -5.26 4.25
C PHE A 45 15.78 -5.46 2.91
N GLU A 46 14.99 -5.49 1.84
CA GLU A 46 15.51 -5.65 0.49
C GLU A 46 14.73 -4.75 -0.46
N ILE A 47 15.45 -4.07 -1.34
CA ILE A 47 14.88 -3.25 -2.41
C ILE A 47 14.99 -4.07 -3.69
N LEU A 48 13.86 -4.49 -4.24
CA LEU A 48 13.80 -5.25 -5.48
C LEU A 48 13.55 -4.28 -6.64
N THR A 49 14.57 -4.11 -7.48
CA THR A 49 14.50 -3.27 -8.68
C THR A 49 14.42 -4.12 -9.95
N GLU A 50 14.96 -5.33 -9.89
CA GLU A 50 15.10 -6.22 -11.04
C GLU A 50 13.83 -7.03 -11.31
N PRO A 51 13.37 -7.11 -12.57
CA PRO A 51 12.14 -7.83 -12.92
C PRO A 51 12.09 -9.28 -12.42
N ASN A 52 13.22 -9.99 -12.41
CA ASN A 52 13.26 -11.39 -11.99
C ASN A 52 13.09 -11.55 -10.47
N GLU A 53 13.63 -10.63 -9.68
CA GLU A 53 13.43 -10.59 -8.23
C GLU A 53 11.97 -10.27 -7.89
N ILE A 54 11.39 -9.28 -8.57
CA ILE A 54 9.98 -8.89 -8.35
C ILE A 54 9.03 -10.04 -8.70
N LYS A 55 9.29 -10.80 -9.76
CA LYS A 55 8.49 -11.99 -10.12
C LYS A 55 8.49 -13.04 -9.02
N MET A 56 9.53 -13.14 -8.20
CA MET A 56 9.54 -14.09 -7.08
C MET A 56 8.46 -13.79 -6.05
N LEU A 57 8.06 -12.51 -5.90
CA LEU A 57 6.97 -12.09 -5.01
C LEU A 57 5.60 -12.61 -5.45
N GLU A 58 5.38 -12.89 -6.74
CA GLU A 58 4.08 -13.35 -7.26
C GLU A 58 3.71 -14.75 -6.76
N ASN A 59 4.69 -15.52 -6.28
CA ASN A 59 4.49 -16.85 -5.70
C ASN A 59 4.00 -16.82 -4.25
N ASP A 60 4.05 -15.67 -3.59
CA ASP A 60 3.55 -15.51 -2.23
C ASP A 60 2.03 -15.38 -2.22
N GLU A 61 1.35 -16.23 -1.45
CA GLU A 61 -0.13 -16.26 -1.40
C GLU A 61 -0.74 -14.92 -0.92
N SER A 62 -0.01 -14.15 -0.10
CA SER A 62 -0.46 -12.83 0.36
C SER A 62 -0.27 -11.72 -0.68
N LEU A 63 0.51 -11.97 -1.73
CA LEU A 63 0.84 -11.03 -2.82
C LEU A 63 0.25 -11.44 -4.17
N LYS A 64 -0.20 -12.69 -4.29
CA LYS A 64 -0.86 -13.19 -5.49
C LYS A 64 -1.98 -12.25 -5.92
N HIS A 65 -2.01 -11.93 -7.21
CA HIS A 65 -2.97 -10.98 -7.82
C HIS A 65 -2.86 -9.51 -7.37
N LYS A 66 -1.87 -9.13 -6.55
CA LYS A 66 -1.61 -7.72 -6.16
C LYS A 66 -0.49 -7.07 -6.98
N ILE A 67 0.27 -7.87 -7.71
CA ILE A 67 1.36 -7.42 -8.58
C ILE A 67 0.92 -7.65 -10.02
N ASN A 68 0.85 -6.59 -10.82
CA ASN A 68 0.54 -6.68 -12.24
C ASN A 68 1.83 -6.74 -13.07
N PRO A 69 1.80 -7.32 -14.29
CA PRO A 69 2.98 -7.33 -15.17
C PRO A 69 3.58 -5.94 -15.44
N ASN A 70 2.75 -4.90 -15.45
CA ASN A 70 3.20 -3.52 -15.63
C ASN A 70 3.96 -2.98 -14.40
N ASP A 71 3.65 -3.48 -13.19
CA ASP A 71 4.32 -3.05 -11.96
C ASP A 71 5.77 -3.55 -11.95
N ILE A 72 6.02 -4.78 -12.45
CA ILE A 72 7.35 -5.39 -12.57
C ILE A 72 8.33 -4.48 -13.34
N GLN A 73 7.84 -3.82 -14.39
CA GLN A 73 8.67 -2.99 -15.26
C GLN A 73 8.80 -1.54 -14.77
N ASN A 74 7.81 -1.01 -14.06
CA ASN A 74 7.71 0.43 -13.78
C ASN A 74 7.80 0.79 -12.29
N SER A 75 7.85 -0.20 -11.41
CA SER A 75 7.87 0.00 -9.97
C SER A 75 9.08 -0.69 -9.34
N ASN A 76 9.50 -0.16 -8.20
CA ASN A 76 10.40 -0.84 -7.29
C ASN A 76 9.59 -1.43 -6.14
N PHE A 77 10.11 -2.48 -5.50
CA PHE A 77 9.45 -3.12 -4.37
C PHE A 77 10.37 -3.11 -3.16
N ILE A 78 9.79 -3.03 -1.97
CA ILE A 78 10.52 -3.09 -0.71
C ILE A 78 9.93 -4.23 0.10
N VAL A 79 10.78 -5.16 0.50
CA VAL A 79 10.45 -6.24 1.43
C VAL A 79 11.05 -5.89 2.77
N LEU A 80 10.24 -5.85 3.82
CA LEU A 80 10.63 -5.55 5.19
C LEU A 80 10.33 -6.77 6.06
N ASN A 81 11.34 -7.34 6.71
CA ASN A 81 11.19 -8.45 7.65
C ASN A 81 11.79 -8.08 9.00
N MET A 82 11.02 -8.24 10.08
CA MET A 82 11.53 -7.99 11.43
C MET A 82 12.40 -9.13 11.97
N GLY A 83 12.35 -10.31 11.35
CA GLY A 83 12.82 -11.55 11.96
C GLY A 83 11.89 -12.03 13.08
N GLU A 84 12.19 -13.20 13.64
CA GLU A 84 11.38 -13.81 14.70
C GLU A 84 11.22 -12.90 15.93
N LYS A 85 10.01 -12.86 16.48
CA LYS A 85 9.64 -12.10 17.67
C LYS A 85 8.97 -13.00 18.70
N PRO A 86 9.22 -12.78 19.99
CA PRO A 86 8.82 -13.71 21.05
C PRO A 86 7.33 -13.65 21.41
N SER A 87 6.59 -12.66 20.91
CA SER A 87 5.17 -12.48 21.20
C SER A 87 4.45 -11.84 20.03
N GLY A 88 3.12 -11.82 20.07
CA GLY A 88 2.31 -10.97 19.18
C GLY A 88 2.48 -9.47 19.47
N GLY A 89 2.00 -8.63 18.55
CA GLY A 89 1.96 -7.17 18.67
C GLY A 89 3.14 -6.42 18.04
N TYR A 90 4.13 -7.14 17.53
CA TYR A 90 5.19 -6.55 16.70
C TYR A 90 4.70 -6.33 15.28
N GLN A 91 5.07 -5.20 14.68
CA GLN A 91 4.75 -4.88 13.29
C GLN A 91 5.88 -4.08 12.65
N ILE A 92 6.07 -4.24 11.35
CA ILE A 92 6.91 -3.38 10.52
C ILE A 92 6.10 -2.88 9.33
N GLY A 93 6.36 -1.66 8.89
CA GLY A 93 5.67 -1.07 7.75
C GLY A 93 6.27 0.27 7.36
N ILE A 94 5.51 1.07 6.63
CA ILE A 94 5.94 2.37 6.13
C ILE A 94 5.34 3.48 6.99
N GLU A 95 6.18 4.40 7.47
CA GLU A 95 5.74 5.65 8.08
C GLU A 95 5.42 6.69 7.00
N SER A 96 6.34 6.91 6.06
CA SER A 96 6.18 7.88 4.99
C SER A 96 7.01 7.54 3.76
N VAL A 97 6.55 8.02 2.61
CA VAL A 97 7.29 7.97 1.35
C VAL A 97 7.28 9.38 0.76
N THR A 98 8.46 9.91 0.47
CA THR A 98 8.63 11.24 -0.14
C THR A 98 9.46 11.12 -1.40
N GLU A 99 8.94 11.63 -2.51
CA GLU A 99 9.68 11.75 -3.75
C GLU A 99 10.50 13.06 -3.76
N THR A 100 11.76 12.96 -4.15
CA THR A 100 12.64 14.10 -4.45
C THR A 100 13.00 14.11 -5.93
N ASP A 101 13.74 15.12 -6.36
CA ASP A 101 14.26 15.17 -7.74
C ASP A 101 15.18 13.99 -8.07
N LYS A 102 15.84 13.41 -7.06
CA LYS A 102 16.87 12.36 -7.25
C LYS A 102 16.41 10.97 -6.84
N ASN A 103 15.66 10.86 -5.74
CA ASN A 103 15.38 9.60 -5.09
C ASN A 103 13.99 9.55 -4.44
N ILE A 104 13.58 8.35 -4.06
CA ILE A 104 12.45 8.11 -3.16
C ILE A 104 13.00 7.87 -1.77
N ILE A 105 12.61 8.71 -0.82
CA ILE A 105 12.94 8.55 0.60
C ILE A 105 11.81 7.78 1.26
N VAL A 106 12.13 6.63 1.84
CA VAL A 106 11.18 5.76 2.54
C VAL A 106 11.55 5.70 4.01
N THR A 107 10.63 6.09 4.88
CA THR A 107 10.81 5.96 6.33
C THR A 107 10.04 4.75 6.83
N ILE A 108 10.73 3.85 7.53
CA ILE A 108 10.15 2.63 8.09
C ILE A 108 9.59 2.90 9.48
N LYS A 109 8.44 2.29 9.79
CA LYS A 109 7.87 2.26 11.13
C LYS A 109 7.95 0.85 11.71
N GLU A 110 8.48 0.74 12.93
CA GLU A 110 8.41 -0.48 13.73
C GLU A 110 7.52 -0.24 14.95
N THR A 111 6.60 -1.17 15.19
CA THR A 111 5.78 -1.23 16.40
C THR A 111 6.34 -2.34 17.28
N VAL A 112 6.69 -1.98 18.51
CA VAL A 112 7.08 -2.92 19.57
C VAL A 112 5.96 -2.91 20.61
N PRO A 113 5.39 -4.07 20.98
CA PRO A 113 4.32 -4.12 21.96
C PRO A 113 4.86 -3.74 23.35
N LYS A 114 4.02 -3.08 24.16
CA LYS A 114 4.39 -2.77 25.55
C LYS A 114 4.50 -4.06 26.36
N THR A 115 5.45 -4.09 27.29
CA THR A 115 5.74 -5.22 28.18
C THR A 115 4.57 -5.60 29.10
N ASP A 116 3.62 -4.68 29.30
CA ASP A 116 2.46 -4.81 30.20
C ASP A 116 1.18 -5.27 29.47
N ASN A 117 1.24 -5.41 28.14
CA ASN A 117 0.11 -5.90 27.37
C ASN A 117 0.05 -7.42 27.48
N MET A 118 -1.16 -7.98 27.64
CA MET A 118 -1.42 -9.42 27.48
C MET A 118 -1.24 -9.84 26.01
N ASN A 119 0.00 -9.76 25.51
CA ASN A 119 0.34 -10.21 24.17
C ASN A 119 0.32 -11.74 24.15
N SER A 120 -0.04 -12.33 23.00
CA SER A 120 0.08 -13.77 22.83
C SER A 120 1.54 -14.21 23.02
N GLN A 121 1.76 -15.22 23.85
CA GLN A 121 3.06 -15.86 24.06
C GLN A 121 3.34 -16.85 22.91
N SER A 122 3.27 -16.37 21.68
CA SER A 122 3.57 -17.15 20.47
C SER A 122 4.60 -16.40 19.66
N PHE A 123 5.57 -17.14 19.12
CA PHE A 123 6.52 -16.58 18.18
C PHE A 123 5.80 -16.08 16.93
N THR A 124 6.30 -14.99 16.37
CA THR A 124 5.75 -14.36 15.16
C THR A 124 6.87 -13.87 14.25
N ASN A 125 6.62 -13.79 12.95
CA ASN A 125 7.54 -13.25 11.95
C ASN A 125 6.91 -12.08 11.18
N PRO A 126 6.88 -10.86 11.74
CA PRO A 126 6.23 -9.73 11.07
C PRO A 126 6.96 -9.30 9.81
N PHE A 127 6.19 -9.03 8.75
CA PHE A 127 6.71 -8.55 7.48
C PHE A 127 5.77 -7.59 6.76
N CYS A 128 6.34 -6.80 5.85
CA CYS A 128 5.60 -5.89 4.99
C CYS A 128 6.22 -5.87 3.60
N VAL A 129 5.37 -5.84 2.56
CA VAL A 129 5.80 -5.65 1.17
C VAL A 129 5.10 -4.44 0.59
N VAL A 130 5.89 -3.58 -0.04
CA VAL A 130 5.47 -2.26 -0.52
C VAL A 130 5.86 -2.12 -1.97
N LYS A 131 4.94 -1.65 -2.80
CA LYS A 131 5.21 -1.21 -4.17
C LYS A 131 5.44 0.29 -4.17
N ILE A 132 6.56 0.72 -4.73
CA ILE A 132 6.86 2.12 -5.02
C ILE A 132 6.63 2.33 -6.51
N ASN A 133 5.65 3.17 -6.87
CA ASN A 133 5.28 3.47 -8.26
C ASN A 133 6.30 4.42 -8.94
N SER A 134 7.60 4.13 -8.80
CA SER A 134 8.72 4.86 -9.37
C SER A 134 9.94 3.93 -9.51
N LYS A 135 10.79 4.20 -10.51
CA LYS A 135 12.09 3.56 -10.71
C LYS A 135 13.27 4.40 -10.18
N LYS A 136 13.01 5.56 -9.57
CA LYS A 136 14.06 6.33 -8.89
C LYS A 136 14.73 5.47 -7.80
N GLU A 137 15.99 5.76 -7.54
CA GLU A 137 16.75 5.16 -6.44
C GLU A 137 15.96 5.29 -5.13
N ILE A 138 15.92 4.22 -4.33
CA ILE A 138 15.26 4.21 -3.03
C ILE A 138 16.30 4.37 -1.93
N VAL A 139 16.05 5.31 -1.02
CA VAL A 139 16.83 5.50 0.21
C VAL A 139 15.93 5.23 1.40
N ILE A 140 16.28 4.21 2.18
CA ILE A 140 15.57 3.83 3.41
C ILE A 140 16.14 4.61 4.59
N LYS A 141 15.26 5.14 5.44
CA LYS A 141 15.56 5.84 6.70
C LYS A 141 14.90 5.16 7.90
#